data_AF-A0A956VUI2-F1
#
_entry.id   AF-A0A956VUI2-F1
#
_cell.length_a   1.000
_cell.length_b   1.000
_cell.length_c   1.000
_cell.angle_alpha   90.00
_cell.angle_beta   90.00
_cell.angle_gamma   90.00
#
_symmetry.space_group_name_H-M   'P 1'
#
loop_
_entity.id
_entity.type
_entity.pdbx_description
1 polymer ?
#
loop_
_entity_poly.entity_id
_entity_poly.type
_entity_poly.pdbx_seq_one_letter_code
_entity_poly.pdbx_strand_id
1 'polypeptide(L)'
;PPVGWFLVGGGIALLVGSAVAAWLADSLTRPLRNAQAATLRIAEGDLAIRLPAPAAGDHDEVAELTRSINSMASSLATSRGLERQFLLSVSHDLRTPLTSIRGYADAITDGTITDATDASRVISGEAQRLSRLVADLLDLARLDAHAFSFDLRPVPVAEVVTDAAEGFRPTAEEAGVALIVTEPARVATATIDP
;
A
#
# COMPACT_ATOMS: atom_id res chain seq x y z
N PRO A 1 54.32 -46.11 -30.53
CA PRO A 1 53.06 -46.65 -31.08
C PRO A 1 51.98 -45.56 -31.05
N PRO A 2 51.21 -45.36 -32.14
CA PRO A 2 50.23 -44.27 -32.23
C PRO A 2 49.11 -44.39 -31.18
N VAL A 3 48.81 -45.60 -30.69
CA VAL A 3 47.77 -45.90 -29.69
C VAL A 3 47.99 -45.18 -28.34
N GLY A 4 49.24 -44.96 -27.92
CA GLY A 4 49.53 -44.28 -26.66
C GLY A 4 49.09 -42.80 -26.64
N TRP A 5 49.20 -42.13 -27.78
CA TRP A 5 48.78 -40.73 -27.92
C TRP A 5 47.26 -40.57 -27.88
N PHE A 6 46.51 -41.55 -28.40
CA PHE A 6 45.05 -41.57 -28.33
C PHE A 6 44.55 -41.77 -26.90
N LEU A 7 45.19 -42.63 -26.11
CA LEU A 7 44.82 -42.87 -24.71
C LEU A 7 45.10 -41.63 -23.83
N VAL A 8 46.26 -41.00 -24.01
CA VAL A 8 46.60 -39.75 -23.30
C VAL A 8 45.65 -38.63 -23.70
N GLY A 9 45.35 -38.48 -24.99
CA GLY A 9 44.39 -37.49 -25.49
C GLY A 9 42.98 -37.70 -24.95
N GLY A 10 42.49 -38.95 -24.91
CA GLY A 10 41.20 -39.30 -24.34
C GLY A 10 41.11 -39.03 -22.84
N GLY A 11 42.18 -39.33 -22.09
CA GLY A 11 42.26 -39.03 -20.65
C GLY A 11 42.21 -37.54 -20.36
N ILE A 12 42.95 -36.72 -21.13
CA ILE A 12 42.93 -35.26 -20.99
C ILE A 12 41.54 -34.70 -21.32
N ALA A 13 40.90 -35.16 -22.39
CA ALA A 13 39.57 -34.70 -22.77
C ALA A 13 38.52 -35.01 -21.69
N LEU A 14 38.58 -36.19 -21.07
CA LEU A 14 37.70 -36.56 -19.95
C LEU A 14 37.94 -35.68 -18.72
N LEU A 15 39.20 -35.40 -18.39
CA LEU A 15 39.53 -34.52 -17.26
C LEU A 15 39.03 -33.10 -17.49
N VAL A 16 39.26 -32.53 -18.67
CA VAL A 16 38.79 -31.19 -19.03
C VAL A 16 37.27 -31.13 -19.04
N GLY A 17 36.59 -32.12 -19.66
CA GLY A 17 35.13 -32.18 -19.69
C GLY A 17 34.53 -32.26 -18.28
N SER A 18 35.14 -33.06 -17.40
CA SER A 18 34.70 -33.17 -16.00
C SER A 18 34.91 -31.86 -15.23
N ALA A 19 36.05 -31.19 -15.44
CA ALA A 19 36.34 -29.90 -14.80
C ALA A 19 35.37 -28.80 -15.27
N VAL A 20 35.08 -28.73 -16.57
CA VAL A 20 34.11 -27.79 -17.14
C VAL A 20 32.70 -28.09 -16.62
N ALA A 21 32.30 -29.37 -16.57
CA ALA A 21 31.00 -29.77 -16.05
C ALA A 21 30.83 -29.39 -14.57
N ALA A 22 31.86 -29.61 -13.74
CA ALA A 22 31.85 -29.22 -12.33
C ALA A 22 31.79 -27.70 -12.17
N TRP A 23 32.57 -26.95 -12.96
CA TRP A 23 32.55 -25.49 -12.95
C TRP A 23 31.18 -24.93 -13.35
N LEU A 24 30.58 -25.45 -14.42
CA LEU A 24 29.27 -25.00 -14.90
C LEU A 24 28.16 -25.36 -13.90
N ALA A 25 28.23 -26.54 -13.29
CA ALA A 25 27.31 -26.96 -12.23
C ALA A 25 27.35 -25.98 -11.06
N ASP A 26 28.54 -25.58 -10.60
CA ASP A 26 28.68 -24.62 -9.52
C ASP A 26 28.27 -23.19 -9.93
N SER A 27 28.56 -22.79 -11.17
CA SER A 27 28.26 -21.44 -11.68
C SER A 27 26.76 -21.18 -11.88
N LEU A 28 25.98 -22.19 -12.32
CA LEU A 28 24.55 -22.01 -12.62
C LEU A 28 23.63 -22.59 -11.56
N THR A 29 23.97 -23.75 -11.00
CA THR A 29 23.06 -24.46 -10.07
C THR A 29 23.02 -23.79 -8.71
N ARG A 30 24.16 -23.26 -8.22
CA ARG A 30 24.21 -22.62 -6.90
C ARG A 30 23.37 -21.33 -6.85
N PRO A 31 23.48 -20.37 -7.80
CA PRO A 31 22.64 -19.18 -7.80
C PRO A 31 21.15 -19.50 -7.89
N LEU A 32 20.76 -20.49 -8.71
CA LEU A 32 19.35 -20.88 -8.83
C LEU A 32 18.79 -21.47 -7.54
N ARG A 33 19.55 -22.32 -6.83
CA ARG A 33 19.16 -22.83 -5.52
C ARG A 33 19.06 -21.72 -4.48
N ASN A 34 19.97 -20.75 -4.51
CA ASN A 34 19.94 -19.60 -3.61
C ASN A 34 18.71 -18.72 -3.90
N ALA A 35 18.40 -18.46 -5.16
CA ALA A 35 17.22 -17.71 -5.58
C ALA A 35 15.92 -18.41 -5.15
N GLN A 36 15.85 -19.73 -5.32
CA GLN A 36 14.73 -20.54 -4.84
C GLN A 36 14.57 -20.43 -3.32
N ALA A 37 15.65 -20.61 -2.56
CA ALA A 37 15.63 -20.51 -1.11
C ALA A 37 15.22 -19.11 -0.62
N ALA A 38 15.71 -18.06 -1.28
CA ALA A 38 15.32 -16.68 -0.97
C ALA A 38 13.83 -16.43 -1.27
N THR A 39 13.33 -16.93 -2.39
CA THR A 39 11.91 -16.79 -2.76
C THR A 39 10.99 -17.51 -1.77
N LEU A 40 11.36 -18.70 -1.31
CA LEU A 40 10.62 -19.42 -0.27
C LEU A 40 10.59 -18.64 1.06
N ARG A 41 11.73 -18.07 1.47
CA ARG A 41 11.79 -17.24 2.69
C ARG A 41 10.99 -15.93 2.56
N ILE A 42 10.99 -15.31 1.38
CA ILE A 42 10.13 -14.15 1.08
C ILE A 42 8.66 -14.55 1.18
N ALA A 43 8.27 -15.73 0.67
CA ALA A 43 6.91 -16.25 0.78
C ALA A 43 6.50 -16.54 2.22
N GLU A 44 7.45 -16.93 3.08
CA GLU A 44 7.27 -17.09 4.53
C GLU A 44 7.23 -15.74 5.28
N GLY A 45 7.47 -14.61 4.59
CA GLY A 45 7.39 -13.26 5.14
C GLY A 45 8.72 -12.66 5.58
N ASP A 46 9.84 -13.33 5.36
CA ASP A 46 11.17 -12.76 5.59
C ASP A 46 11.59 -11.87 4.42
N LEU A 47 11.23 -10.59 4.53
CA LEU A 47 11.52 -9.56 3.53
C LEU A 47 12.86 -8.86 3.75
N ALA A 48 13.63 -9.26 4.77
CA ALA A 48 14.96 -8.72 5.04
C ALA A 48 16.05 -9.45 4.26
N ILE A 49 15.76 -10.66 3.76
CA ILE A 49 16.73 -11.45 3.00
C ILE A 49 17.14 -10.74 1.71
N ARG A 50 18.43 -10.74 1.41
CA ARG A 50 18.99 -10.21 0.17
C ARG A 50 19.91 -11.24 -0.45
N LEU A 51 19.74 -11.45 -1.75
CA LEU A 51 20.67 -12.22 -2.53
C LEU A 51 21.94 -11.39 -2.77
N PRO A 52 23.13 -12.02 -2.84
CA PRO A 52 24.39 -11.33 -3.13
C PRO A 52 24.26 -10.46 -4.39
N ALA A 53 24.71 -9.21 -4.31
CA ALA A 53 24.73 -8.34 -5.48
C ALA A 53 25.66 -8.95 -6.55
N PRO A 54 25.23 -9.04 -7.82
CA PRO A 54 26.11 -9.43 -8.91
C PRO A 54 27.33 -8.49 -8.98
N ALA A 55 28.47 -9.01 -9.44
CA ALA A 55 29.66 -8.18 -9.59
C ALA A 55 29.40 -7.02 -10.56
N ALA A 56 30.09 -5.89 -10.36
CA ALA A 56 29.94 -4.74 -11.24
C ALA A 56 30.36 -5.12 -12.68
N GLY A 57 29.41 -5.09 -13.62
CA GLY A 57 29.59 -5.51 -15.02
C GLY A 57 29.03 -6.89 -15.36
N ASP A 58 28.43 -7.60 -14.39
CA ASP A 58 27.76 -8.87 -14.62
C ASP A 58 26.31 -8.64 -15.11
N HIS A 59 26.09 -8.95 -16.38
CA HIS A 59 24.84 -8.72 -17.09
C HIS A 59 24.20 -10.02 -17.60
N ASP A 60 24.60 -11.16 -17.03
CA ASP A 60 23.96 -12.42 -17.36
C ASP A 60 22.51 -12.50 -16.82
N GLU A 61 21.77 -13.50 -17.30
CA GLU A 61 20.37 -13.71 -16.92
C GLU A 61 20.21 -14.01 -15.42
N VAL A 62 21.26 -14.56 -14.78
CA VAL A 62 21.28 -14.88 -13.34
C VAL A 62 21.41 -13.61 -12.50
N ALA A 63 22.23 -12.66 -12.93
CA ALA A 63 22.39 -11.35 -12.34
C ALA A 63 21.09 -10.54 -12.45
N GLU A 64 20.38 -10.63 -13.57
CA GLU A 64 19.06 -10.01 -13.75
C GLU A 64 17.99 -10.61 -12.85
N LEU A 65 17.92 -11.94 -12.76
CA LEU A 65 17.02 -12.63 -11.84
C LEU A 65 17.26 -12.19 -10.39
N THR A 66 18.53 -12.12 -9.99
CA THR A 66 18.93 -11.68 -8.64
C THR A 66 18.49 -10.25 -8.34
N ARG A 67 18.69 -9.33 -9.30
CA ARG A 67 18.22 -7.93 -9.20
C ARG A 67 16.69 -7.87 -9.08
N SER A 68 15.97 -8.62 -9.90
CA SER A 68 14.50 -8.68 -9.90
C SER A 68 13.94 -9.20 -8.58
N ILE A 69 14.50 -10.28 -8.02
CA ILE A 69 14.08 -10.81 -6.71
C ILE A 69 14.35 -9.81 -5.58
N ASN A 70 15.53 -9.18 -5.57
CA ASN A 70 15.85 -8.17 -4.56
C ASN A 70 14.91 -6.95 -4.66
N SER A 71 14.58 -6.51 -5.87
CA SER A 71 13.60 -5.44 -6.10
C SER A 71 12.23 -5.83 -5.59
N MET A 72 11.75 -7.03 -5.93
CA MET A 72 10.47 -7.57 -5.46
C MET A 72 10.42 -7.60 -3.92
N ALA A 73 11.47 -8.12 -3.28
CA ALA A 73 11.56 -8.18 -1.82
C ALA A 73 11.51 -6.77 -1.19
N SER A 74 12.18 -5.79 -1.81
CA SER A 74 12.15 -4.40 -1.36
C SER A 74 10.77 -3.77 -1.51
N SER A 75 10.13 -3.92 -2.68
CA SER A 75 8.78 -3.41 -2.93
C SER A 75 7.77 -4.00 -1.95
N LEU A 76 7.85 -5.31 -1.69
CA LEU A 76 6.98 -5.98 -0.72
C LEU A 76 7.26 -5.51 0.71
N ALA A 77 8.53 -5.32 1.10
CA ALA A 77 8.89 -4.77 2.41
C ALA A 77 8.32 -3.37 2.62
N THR A 78 8.44 -2.50 1.61
CA THR A 78 7.88 -1.16 1.62
C THR A 78 6.35 -1.21 1.73
N SER A 79 5.68 -2.01 0.91
CA SER A 79 4.22 -2.17 0.95
C SER A 79 3.73 -2.65 2.33
N ARG A 80 4.35 -3.69 2.89
CA ARG A 80 4.04 -4.17 4.26
C ARG A 80 4.35 -3.14 5.33
N GLY A 81 5.39 -2.33 5.14
CA GLY A 81 5.71 -1.21 6.04
C GLY A 81 4.61 -0.16 6.05
N LEU A 82 4.13 0.24 4.87
CA LEU A 82 3.03 1.20 4.71
C LEU A 82 1.72 0.66 5.30
N GLU A 83 1.38 -0.60 5.04
CA GLU A 83 0.21 -1.27 5.63
C GLU A 83 0.26 -1.22 7.18
N ARG A 84 1.40 -1.56 7.78
CA ARG A 84 1.58 -1.50 9.24
C ARG A 84 1.48 -0.07 9.77
N GLN A 85 2.12 0.88 9.10
CA GLN A 85 2.07 2.30 9.47
C GLN A 85 0.61 2.81 9.45
N PHE A 86 -0.14 2.46 8.41
CA PHE A 86 -1.55 2.79 8.29
C PHE A 86 -2.37 2.22 9.44
N LEU A 87 -2.24 0.92 9.73
CA LEU A 87 -2.95 0.27 10.85
C LEU A 87 -2.61 0.91 12.20
N LEU A 88 -1.35 1.27 12.43
CA LEU A 88 -0.92 1.98 13.65
C LEU A 88 -1.56 3.36 13.77
N SER A 89 -1.59 4.12 12.66
CA SER A 89 -2.21 5.45 12.62
C SER A 89 -3.70 5.38 12.90
N VAL A 90 -4.42 4.49 12.21
CA VAL A 90 -5.86 4.28 12.42
C VAL A 90 -6.15 3.87 13.86
N SER A 91 -5.35 2.94 14.41
CA SER A 91 -5.51 2.51 15.80
C SER A 91 -5.35 3.66 16.79
N HIS A 92 -4.40 4.56 16.54
CA HIS A 92 -4.19 5.75 17.37
C HIS A 92 -5.36 6.73 17.26
N ASP A 93 -5.81 7.01 16.05
CA ASP A 93 -6.88 7.98 15.78
C ASP A 93 -8.25 7.51 16.28
N LEU A 94 -8.47 6.18 16.38
CA LEU A 94 -9.63 5.58 17.04
C LEU A 94 -9.51 5.58 18.58
N ARG A 95 -8.31 5.40 19.13
CA ARG A 95 -8.11 5.30 20.59
C ARG A 95 -8.43 6.60 21.32
N THR A 96 -8.04 7.74 20.77
CA THR A 96 -8.27 9.06 21.39
C THR A 96 -9.75 9.36 21.65
N PRO A 97 -10.64 9.35 20.64
CA PRO A 97 -12.07 9.58 20.84
C PRO A 97 -12.72 8.50 21.72
N LEU A 98 -12.30 7.24 21.58
CA LEU A 98 -12.82 6.14 22.41
C LEU A 98 -12.46 6.32 23.90
N THR A 99 -11.22 6.75 24.19
CA THR A 99 -10.78 7.07 25.55
C THR A 99 -11.59 8.22 26.14
N SER A 100 -11.89 9.25 25.34
CA SER A 100 -12.74 10.38 25.76
C SER A 100 -14.16 9.91 26.09
N ILE A 101 -14.81 9.18 25.18
CA ILE A 101 -16.15 8.61 25.39
C ILE A 101 -16.20 7.80 26.68
N ARG A 102 -15.21 6.91 26.87
CA ARG A 102 -15.12 6.07 28.06
C ARG A 102 -14.92 6.90 29.33
N GLY A 103 -14.01 7.88 29.32
CA GLY A 103 -13.75 8.72 30.48
C GLY A 103 -14.98 9.51 30.94
N TYR A 104 -15.76 10.07 30.01
CA TYR A 104 -17.02 10.74 30.35
C TYR A 104 -18.10 9.78 30.80
N ALA A 105 -18.22 8.60 30.17
CA ALA A 105 -19.17 7.58 30.59
C ALA A 105 -18.88 7.04 32.00
N ASP A 106 -17.61 6.79 32.31
CA ASP A 106 -17.15 6.38 33.63
C ASP A 106 -17.43 7.49 34.66
N ALA A 107 -17.14 8.76 34.34
CA ALA A 107 -17.40 9.89 35.24
C ALA A 107 -18.89 10.15 35.53
N ILE A 108 -19.79 9.88 34.57
CA ILE A 108 -21.24 9.89 34.79
C ILE A 108 -21.64 8.73 35.70
N THR A 109 -21.12 7.52 35.43
CA THR A 109 -21.47 6.30 36.18
C THR A 109 -21.02 6.39 37.64
N ASP A 110 -19.84 6.96 37.88
CA ASP A 110 -19.27 7.16 39.22
C ASP A 110 -19.92 8.33 39.97
N GLY A 111 -20.87 9.06 39.35
CA GLY A 111 -21.56 10.20 39.95
C GLY A 111 -20.68 11.44 40.13
N THR A 112 -19.49 11.46 39.51
CA THR A 112 -18.59 12.63 39.52
C THR A 112 -19.19 13.78 38.70
N ILE A 113 -19.88 13.46 37.60
CA ILE A 113 -20.65 14.40 36.80
C ILE A 113 -22.13 14.26 37.17
N THR A 114 -22.68 15.30 37.82
CA THR A 114 -24.09 15.36 38.24
C THR A 114 -25.03 15.94 37.19
N ASP A 115 -24.53 16.81 36.31
CA ASP A 115 -25.24 17.25 35.09
C ASP A 115 -24.59 16.62 33.85
N ALA A 116 -25.26 15.61 33.30
CA ALA A 116 -24.75 14.85 32.16
C ALA A 116 -24.86 15.58 30.82
N THR A 117 -25.38 16.81 30.76
CA THR A 117 -25.65 17.51 29.50
C THR A 117 -24.38 17.75 28.69
N ASP A 118 -23.32 18.29 29.31
CA ASP A 118 -22.05 18.55 28.61
C ASP A 118 -21.30 17.25 28.30
N ALA A 119 -21.30 16.29 29.23
CA ALA A 119 -20.69 14.98 29.02
C ALA A 119 -21.36 14.21 27.85
N SER A 120 -22.69 14.27 27.75
CA SER A 120 -23.45 13.67 26.65
C SER A 120 -23.13 14.34 25.32
N ARG A 121 -22.94 15.68 25.30
CA ARG A 121 -22.52 16.42 24.10
C ARG A 121 -21.15 15.98 23.62
N VAL A 122 -20.18 15.81 24.54
CA VAL A 122 -18.84 15.34 24.20
C VAL A 122 -18.88 13.90 23.67
N ILE A 123 -19.56 12.99 24.39
CA ILE A 123 -19.72 11.59 23.96
C ILE A 123 -20.34 11.51 22.56
N SER A 124 -21.41 12.26 22.31
CA SER A 124 -22.08 12.30 21.01
C SER A 124 -21.17 12.84 19.90
N GLY A 125 -20.43 13.92 20.17
CA GLY A 125 -19.48 14.49 19.23
C GLY A 125 -18.36 13.52 18.83
N GLU A 126 -17.78 12.81 19.81
CA GLU A 126 -16.73 11.82 19.55
C GLU A 126 -17.27 10.56 18.84
N ALA A 127 -18.49 10.12 19.16
CA ALA A 127 -19.14 9.02 18.44
C ALA A 127 -19.40 9.38 16.98
N GLN A 128 -19.81 10.62 16.70
CA GLN A 128 -19.98 11.12 15.33
C GLN A 128 -18.64 11.27 14.60
N ARG A 129 -17.57 11.64 15.30
CA ARG A 129 -16.21 11.66 14.74
C ARG A 129 -15.71 10.27 14.37
N LEU A 130 -15.91 9.29 15.25
CA LEU A 130 -15.60 7.87 14.97
C LEU A 130 -16.39 7.34 13.77
N SER A 131 -17.69 7.66 13.69
CA SER A 131 -18.54 7.22 12.59
C SER A 131 -18.06 7.75 11.23
N ARG A 132 -17.64 9.02 11.16
CA ARG A 132 -17.04 9.61 9.96
C ARG A 132 -15.73 8.93 9.58
N LEU A 133 -14.83 8.72 10.55
CA LEU A 133 -13.56 8.04 10.29
C LEU A 133 -13.76 6.61 9.75
N VAL A 134 -14.73 5.86 10.28
CA VAL A 134 -15.07 4.52 9.78
C VAL A 134 -15.63 4.58 8.36
N ALA A 135 -16.48 5.57 8.05
CA ALA A 135 -16.99 5.77 6.69
C ALA A 135 -15.85 6.07 5.71
N ASP A 136 -14.95 7.00 6.05
CA ASP A 136 -13.79 7.36 5.23
C ASP A 136 -12.88 6.13 4.96
N LEU A 137 -12.70 5.26 5.96
CA LEU A 137 -11.92 4.02 5.82
C LEU A 137 -12.61 2.99 4.90
N LEU A 138 -13.94 2.88 4.96
CA LEU A 138 -14.71 2.01 4.07
C LEU A 138 -14.68 2.51 2.62
N ASP A 139 -14.75 3.83 2.43
CA ASP A 139 -14.64 4.43 1.10
C ASP A 139 -13.24 4.22 0.51
N LEU A 140 -12.19 4.38 1.32
CA LEU A 140 -10.82 4.06 0.91
C LEU A 140 -10.67 2.58 0.51
N ALA A 141 -11.23 1.66 1.30
CA ALA A 141 -11.19 0.22 0.99
C ALA A 141 -11.92 -0.13 -0.32
N ARG A 142 -12.99 0.60 -0.66
CA ARG A 142 -13.72 0.43 -1.93
C ARG A 142 -12.93 0.94 -3.13
N LEU A 143 -12.18 2.02 -2.98
CA LEU A 143 -11.30 2.57 -4.02
C LEU A 143 -10.18 1.57 -4.39
N ASP A 144 -9.57 0.91 -3.41
CA ASP A 144 -8.49 -0.07 -3.65
C ASP A 144 -8.96 -1.34 -4.38
N ALA A 145 -10.22 -1.74 -4.20
CA ALA A 145 -10.75 -3.01 -4.69
C ALA A 145 -10.97 -3.07 -6.22
N HIS A 146 -10.61 -2.04 -7.00
CA HIS A 146 -10.96 -1.90 -8.43
C HIS A 146 -12.48 -2.06 -8.72
N ALA A 147 -13.31 -2.06 -7.67
CA ALA A 147 -14.76 -2.21 -7.73
C ALA A 147 -15.47 -0.85 -7.83
N PHE A 148 -14.71 0.24 -7.87
CA PHE A 148 -15.21 1.58 -8.08
C PHE A 148 -15.44 1.80 -9.59
N SER A 149 -16.67 1.57 -10.05
CA SER A 149 -17.09 1.94 -11.40
C SER A 149 -17.66 3.35 -11.37
N PHE A 150 -17.01 4.29 -12.07
CA PHE A 150 -17.59 5.61 -12.27
C PHE A 150 -18.71 5.54 -13.30
N ASP A 151 -19.90 6.04 -12.97
CA ASP A 151 -20.97 6.26 -13.94
C ASP A 151 -20.82 7.66 -14.54
N LEU A 152 -19.81 7.78 -15.40
CA LEU A 152 -19.45 9.04 -16.03
C LEU A 152 -20.52 9.48 -17.03
N ARG A 153 -21.22 10.57 -16.71
CA ARG A 153 -22.22 11.18 -17.57
C ARG A 153 -21.90 12.66 -17.82
N PRO A 154 -22.27 13.23 -18.98
CA PRO A 154 -22.17 14.67 -19.20
C PRO A 154 -23.16 15.40 -18.29
N VAL A 155 -22.65 16.23 -17.37
CA VAL A 155 -23.47 17.03 -16.46
C VAL A 155 -23.17 18.53 -16.66
N PRO A 156 -24.20 19.41 -16.68
CA PRO A 156 -23.99 20.85 -16.66
C PRO A 156 -23.29 21.27 -15.37
N VAL A 157 -22.10 21.87 -15.48
CA VAL A 157 -21.29 22.27 -14.31
C VAL A 157 -22.03 23.30 -13.45
N ALA A 158 -22.89 24.12 -14.06
CA ALA A 158 -23.70 25.11 -13.35
C ALA A 158 -24.64 24.48 -12.32
N GLU A 159 -25.24 23.33 -12.62
CA GLU A 159 -26.15 22.62 -11.70
C GLU A 159 -25.37 22.12 -10.47
N VAL A 160 -24.24 21.45 -10.70
CA VAL A 160 -23.37 20.93 -9.64
C VAL A 160 -22.86 22.04 -8.72
N VAL A 161 -22.40 23.16 -9.29
CA VAL A 161 -21.91 24.30 -8.52
C VAL A 161 -23.03 24.96 -7.72
N THR A 162 -24.24 25.04 -8.29
CA THR A 162 -25.40 25.62 -7.61
C THR A 162 -25.82 24.74 -6.44
N ASP A 163 -25.96 23.43 -6.64
CA ASP A 163 -26.32 22.47 -5.59
C ASP A 163 -25.28 22.47 -4.45
N ALA A 164 -23.99 22.48 -4.78
CA ALA A 164 -22.93 22.60 -3.79
C ALA A 164 -23.05 23.92 -3.00
N ALA A 165 -23.27 25.04 -3.69
CA ALA A 165 -23.40 26.33 -3.03
C ALA A 165 -24.66 26.44 -2.16
N GLU A 166 -25.75 25.79 -2.53
CA GLU A 166 -26.95 25.66 -1.69
C GLU A 166 -26.63 24.89 -0.41
N GLY A 167 -25.90 23.78 -0.52
CA GLY A 167 -25.48 22.97 0.62
C GLY A 167 -24.59 23.73 1.63
N PHE A 168 -23.73 24.63 1.15
CA PHE A 168 -22.84 25.44 2.00
C PHE A 168 -23.43 26.77 2.47
N ARG A 169 -24.60 27.17 1.95
CA ARG A 169 -25.25 28.46 2.28
C ARG A 169 -25.50 28.64 3.79
N PRO A 170 -26.02 27.64 4.53
CA PRO A 170 -26.23 27.78 5.98
C PRO A 170 -24.93 28.04 6.74
N THR A 171 -23.85 27.34 6.37
CA THR A 171 -22.53 27.50 7.00
C THR A 171 -21.92 28.87 6.67
N ALA A 172 -22.11 29.36 5.44
CA ALA A 172 -21.67 30.70 5.04
C ALA A 172 -22.40 31.80 5.82
N GLU A 173 -23.71 31.65 6.05
CA GLU A 173 -24.52 32.56 6.86
C GLU A 173 -24.09 32.57 8.33
N GLU A 174 -23.88 31.40 8.94
CA GLU A 174 -23.36 31.29 10.32
C GLU A 174 -21.99 31.95 10.47
N ALA A 175 -21.14 31.85 9.44
CA ALA A 175 -19.81 32.48 9.41
C ALA A 175 -19.84 33.97 9.04
N GLY A 176 -20.99 34.53 8.66
CA GLY A 176 -21.12 35.91 8.20
C GLY A 176 -20.42 36.20 6.86
N VAL A 177 -20.27 35.19 6.00
CA VAL A 177 -19.56 35.27 4.72
C VAL A 177 -20.56 35.28 3.56
N ALA A 178 -20.38 36.17 2.59
CA ALA A 178 -21.19 36.21 1.38
C ALA A 178 -20.74 35.15 0.37
N LEU A 179 -21.62 34.20 0.06
CA LEU A 179 -21.40 33.18 -0.98
C LEU A 179 -22.19 33.55 -2.24
N ILE A 180 -21.48 33.85 -3.33
CA ILE A 180 -22.08 34.28 -4.61
C ILE A 180 -21.71 33.28 -5.71
N VAL A 181 -22.72 32.68 -6.34
CA VAL A 181 -22.55 31.85 -7.54
C VAL A 181 -22.85 32.72 -8.76
N THR A 182 -21.93 32.75 -9.71
CA THR A 182 -22.12 33.46 -10.99
C THR A 182 -22.18 32.44 -12.11
N GLU A 183 -23.29 32.41 -12.85
CA GLU A 183 -23.41 31.55 -14.02
C GLU A 183 -22.47 32.01 -15.15
N PRO A 184 -21.76 31.09 -15.81
CA PRO A 184 -20.90 31.43 -16.92
C PRO A 184 -21.71 31.79 -18.17
N ALA A 185 -21.16 32.67 -19.02
CA ALA A 185 -21.79 33.09 -20.28
C ALA A 185 -21.94 31.96 -21.33
N ARG A 186 -21.30 30.81 -21.12
CA ARG A 186 -21.45 29.59 -21.91
C ARG A 186 -21.68 28.41 -20.99
N VAL A 187 -22.61 27.54 -21.38
CA VAL A 187 -22.83 26.26 -20.71
C VAL A 187 -21.55 25.45 -20.77
N ALA A 188 -20.98 25.17 -19.60
CA ALA A 188 -19.86 24.26 -19.45
C ALA A 188 -20.41 22.90 -19.02
N THR A 189 -20.08 21.86 -19.77
CA THR A 189 -20.41 20.47 -19.42
C THR A 189 -19.13 19.76 -18.99
N ALA A 190 -19.18 19.04 -17.89
CA ALA A 190 -18.10 18.16 -17.45
C ALA A 190 -18.60 16.72 -17.45
N THR A 191 -17.71 15.79 -17.79
CA THR A 191 -17.97 14.37 -17.62
C THR A 191 -17.62 14.00 -16.19
N ILE A 192 -18.63 13.79 -15.36
CA ILE A 192 -18.48 13.47 -13.94
C ILE A 192 -19.40 12.32 -13.56
N ASP A 193 -19.12 11.68 -12.44
CA ASP A 193 -20.00 10.71 -11.79
C ASP A 193 -20.91 11.50 -10.83
N PRO A 194 -22.22 11.66 -11.13
CA PRO A 194 -23.14 12.48 -10.36
C PRO A 194 -23.54 11.90 -9.00
#